data_AF-A0A382U176-F1
#
_entry.id   AF-A0A382U176-F1
#
_cell.length_a   1.000
_cell.length_b   1.000
_cell.length_c   1.000
_cell.angle_alpha   90.00
_cell.angle_beta   90.00
_cell.angle_gamma   90.00
#
_symmetry.space_group_name_H-M   'P 1'
#
loop_
_entity.id
_entity.type
_entity.pdbx_description
1 polymer ?
#
loop_
_entity_poly.entity_id
_entity_poly.type
_entity_poly.pdbx_seq_one_letter_code
_entity_poly.pdbx_strand_id
1 'polypeptide(L)'
;MHLNHIEISGFKSFPERAELAFDAGVTAIVGPNGCGKSNVIDAITWVLGEQSARSLRGERMEDVIFGGSDARRPTATAEVRLQLSQVTAALAMLSGDGNGTAVVLAAPGVSNAGNGHEPKVEVTRADVSDNDNEFGNGPSIVRDVEVGRRLF
;
A
#
# COMPACT_ATOMS: atom_id res chain seq x y z
N MET A 1 -12.25 4.25 -3.02
CA MET A 1 -10.78 4.11 -2.88
C MET A 1 -10.10 4.66 -4.11
N HIS A 2 -9.07 5.48 -3.92
CA HIS A 2 -8.26 6.11 -4.96
C HIS A 2 -6.79 6.14 -4.53
N LEU A 3 -5.85 5.90 -5.45
CA LEU A 3 -4.41 6.02 -5.19
C LEU A 3 -4.01 7.48 -5.47
N ASN A 4 -3.53 8.21 -4.46
CA ASN A 4 -3.13 9.61 -4.60
C ASN A 4 -1.65 9.74 -4.93
N HIS A 5 -0.82 8.94 -4.25
CA HIS A 5 0.62 9.12 -4.25
C HIS A 5 1.34 7.79 -4.02
N ILE A 6 2.50 7.63 -4.66
CA ILE A 6 3.46 6.58 -4.37
C ILE A 6 4.85 7.20 -4.16
N GLU A 7 5.50 6.79 -3.07
CA GLU A 7 6.92 7.05 -2.79
C GLU A 7 7.68 5.72 -2.93
N ILE A 8 8.76 5.71 -3.72
CA ILE A 8 9.58 4.53 -4.00
C ILE A 8 11.04 4.86 -3.69
N SER A 9 11.75 4.05 -2.92
CA SER A 9 13.17 4.26 -2.61
C SER A 9 13.91 2.93 -2.45
N GLY A 10 15.09 2.82 -3.06
CA GLY A 10 15.94 1.62 -3.02
C GLY A 10 15.27 0.37 -3.60
N PHE A 11 14.23 0.52 -4.43
CA PHE A 11 13.42 -0.57 -4.96
C PHE A 11 13.74 -0.79 -6.45
N LYS A 12 14.30 -1.95 -6.81
CA LYS A 12 14.65 -2.29 -8.20
C LYS A 12 15.32 -1.12 -8.92
N SER A 13 14.75 -0.61 -10.01
CA SER A 13 15.31 0.50 -10.80
C SER A 13 15.28 1.88 -10.13
N PHE A 14 14.81 1.99 -8.88
CA PHE A 14 14.66 3.25 -8.15
C PHE A 14 15.69 3.33 -7.01
N PRO A 15 16.94 3.73 -7.28
CA PRO A 15 18.01 3.80 -6.27
C PRO A 15 17.80 4.92 -5.26
N GLU A 16 17.18 6.02 -5.69
CA GLU A 16 16.86 7.19 -4.88
C GLU A 16 15.35 7.31 -4.73
N ARG A 17 14.92 8.17 -3.80
CA ARG A 17 13.51 8.50 -3.59
C ARG A 17 12.91 9.06 -4.88
N ALA A 18 11.88 8.38 -5.38
CA ALA A 18 11.03 8.79 -6.48
C ALA A 18 9.59 8.94 -5.98
N GLU A 19 8.93 10.01 -6.40
CA GLU A 19 7.55 10.31 -6.04
C GLU A 19 6.70 10.40 -7.31
N LEU A 20 5.55 9.73 -7.32
CA LEU A 20 4.58 9.86 -8.39
C LEU A 20 3.23 10.22 -7.78
N ALA A 21 2.66 11.33 -8.25
CA ALA A 21 1.29 11.74 -7.94
C ALA A 21 0.34 11.19 -9.01
N PHE A 22 -0.86 10.81 -8.57
CA PHE A 22 -1.93 10.32 -9.44
C PHE A 22 -3.12 11.26 -9.34
N ASP A 23 -3.50 11.81 -10.48
CA ASP A 23 -4.67 12.67 -10.61
C ASP A 23 -5.94 11.84 -10.84
N ALA A 24 -7.10 12.49 -10.65
CA ALA A 24 -8.38 11.90 -11.01
C ALA A 24 -8.42 11.58 -12.52
N GLY A 25 -8.99 10.42 -12.87
CA GLY A 25 -9.13 9.97 -14.24
C GLY A 25 -8.08 8.91 -14.62
N VAL A 26 -7.47 9.05 -15.80
CA VAL A 26 -6.54 8.05 -16.34
C VAL A 26 -5.12 8.60 -16.33
N THR A 27 -4.23 7.99 -15.54
CA THR A 27 -2.80 8.29 -15.53
C THR A 27 -2.04 7.27 -16.40
N ALA A 28 -1.19 7.75 -17.30
CA ALA A 28 -0.35 6.90 -18.16
C ALA A 28 1.14 7.05 -17.79
N ILE A 29 1.83 5.94 -17.56
CA ILE A 29 3.27 5.91 -17.30
C ILE A 29 4.01 5.51 -18.57
N VAL A 30 4.77 6.44 -19.15
CA VAL A 30 5.49 6.27 -20.42
C VAL A 30 6.99 6.56 -20.28
N GLY A 31 7.78 6.03 -21.20
CA GLY A 31 9.25 6.20 -21.18
C GLY A 31 9.98 5.09 -21.94
N PRO A 32 11.30 5.22 -22.17
CA PRO A 32 12.11 4.23 -22.89
C PRO A 32 12.15 2.85 -22.22
N ASN A 33 12.59 1.83 -22.95
CA ASN A 33 12.79 0.50 -22.37
C ASN A 33 13.89 0.53 -21.31
N GLY A 34 13.70 -0.24 -20.23
CA GLY A 34 14.66 -0.29 -19.11
C GLY A 34 14.56 0.86 -18.11
N CYS A 35 13.73 1.89 -18.32
CA CYS A 35 13.62 3.04 -17.39
C CYS A 35 12.82 2.77 -16.10
N GLY A 36 12.37 1.53 -15.88
CA GLY A 36 11.69 1.15 -14.63
C GLY A 36 10.16 1.25 -14.61
N LYS A 37 9.49 1.51 -15.75
CA LYS A 37 8.01 1.65 -15.81
C LYS A 37 7.27 0.48 -15.16
N SER A 38 7.59 -0.74 -15.56
CA SER A 38 6.93 -1.93 -15.01
C SER A 38 7.27 -2.15 -13.53
N ASN A 39 8.40 -1.63 -13.05
CA ASN A 39 8.77 -1.71 -11.64
C ASN A 39 7.89 -0.82 -10.76
N VAL A 40 7.20 0.18 -11.31
CA VAL A 40 6.16 0.94 -10.58
C VAL A 40 5.01 0.02 -10.19
N ILE A 41 4.55 -0.82 -11.11
CA ILE A 41 3.49 -1.80 -10.83
C ILE A 41 3.97 -2.84 -9.82
N ASP A 42 5.20 -3.32 -9.96
CA ASP A 42 5.78 -4.25 -8.99
C ASP A 42 5.88 -3.63 -7.58
N ALA A 43 6.17 -2.33 -7.47
CA ALA A 43 6.21 -1.62 -6.20
C ALA A 43 4.82 -1.56 -5.56
N ILE A 44 3.78 -1.24 -6.35
CA ILE A 44 2.39 -1.21 -5.89
C ILE A 44 1.96 -2.60 -5.41
N THR A 45 2.15 -3.65 -6.20
CA THR A 45 1.73 -5.01 -5.83
C THR A 45 2.49 -5.54 -4.62
N TRP A 46 3.78 -5.22 -4.50
CA TRP A 46 4.59 -5.58 -3.36
C TRP A 46 4.12 -4.94 -2.05
N VAL A 47 3.78 -3.64 -2.05
CA VAL A 47 3.22 -2.95 -0.87
C VAL A 47 1.85 -3.51 -0.50
N LEU A 48 1.03 -3.84 -1.50
CA LEU A 48 -0.29 -4.42 -1.27
C LEU A 48 -0.25 -5.89 -0.82
N GLY A 49 0.94 -6.48 -0.66
CA GLY A 49 1.13 -7.74 0.05
C GLY A 49 1.65 -8.90 -0.80
N GLU A 50 2.03 -8.69 -2.06
CA GLU A 50 2.65 -9.74 -2.87
C GLU A 50 3.93 -10.28 -2.20
N GLN A 51 3.99 -11.59 -1.93
CA GLN A 51 5.10 -12.27 -1.27
C GLN A 51 5.94 -13.11 -2.23
N SER A 52 5.44 -13.37 -3.45
CA SER A 52 6.12 -14.16 -4.45
C SER A 52 7.18 -13.33 -5.18
N ALA A 53 8.45 -13.67 -4.98
CA ALA A 53 9.56 -13.10 -5.75
C ALA A 53 9.33 -13.24 -7.27
N ARG A 54 8.81 -14.40 -7.69
CA ARG A 54 8.51 -14.69 -9.10
C ARG A 54 7.43 -13.76 -9.67
N SER A 55 6.38 -13.44 -8.91
CA SER A 55 5.34 -12.48 -9.32
C SER A 55 5.94 -11.08 -9.51
N LEU A 56 6.91 -10.74 -8.68
CA LEU A 56 7.68 -9.51 -8.76
C LEU A 56 8.85 -9.61 -9.75
N ARG A 57 8.94 -10.66 -10.58
CA ARG A 57 9.98 -10.82 -11.59
C ARG A 57 11.41 -10.82 -11.02
N GLY A 58 11.55 -11.29 -9.78
CA GLY A 58 12.81 -11.64 -9.13
C GLY A 58 12.92 -13.15 -8.93
N GLU A 59 14.12 -13.60 -8.56
CA GLU A 59 14.38 -14.99 -8.16
C GLU A 59 14.18 -15.17 -6.66
N ARG A 60 14.58 -14.16 -5.89
CA ARG A 60 14.43 -14.11 -4.43
C ARG A 60 13.76 -12.83 -3.97
N MET A 61 13.27 -12.82 -2.73
CA MET A 61 12.57 -11.66 -2.20
C MET A 61 13.52 -10.46 -2.05
N GLU A 62 14.81 -10.71 -1.82
CA GLU A 62 15.84 -9.68 -1.70
C GLU A 62 16.10 -8.93 -3.02
N ASP A 63 15.71 -9.50 -4.17
CA ASP A 63 15.88 -8.87 -5.49
C ASP A 63 14.98 -7.64 -5.71
N VAL A 64 14.08 -7.34 -4.78
CA VAL A 64 13.38 -6.05 -4.77
C VAL A 64 14.29 -4.90 -4.34
N ILE A 65 15.38 -5.17 -3.63
CA ILE A 65 16.37 -4.17 -3.25
C ILE A 65 17.20 -3.81 -4.48
N PHE A 66 17.49 -2.52 -4.67
CA PHE A 66 18.33 -2.07 -5.78
C PHE A 66 19.72 -2.71 -5.69
N GLY A 67 20.00 -3.61 -6.62
CA GLY A 67 21.26 -4.36 -6.71
C GLY A 67 22.46 -3.59 -7.28
N GLY A 68 22.34 -2.28 -7.51
CA GLY A 68 23.41 -1.46 -8.08
C GLY A 68 23.36 -1.34 -9.61
N SER A 69 24.17 -0.43 -10.12
CA SER A 69 24.45 -0.23 -11.55
C SER A 69 25.86 0.30 -11.73
N ASP A 70 26.32 0.45 -12.99
CA ASP A 70 27.65 1.01 -13.28
C ASP A 70 27.85 2.41 -12.69
N ALA A 71 26.77 3.18 -12.54
CA ALA A 71 26.80 4.54 -12.01
C ALA A 71 26.51 4.63 -10.50
N ARG A 72 25.89 3.62 -9.89
CA ARG A 72 25.33 3.72 -8.53
C ARG A 72 25.53 2.43 -7.74
N ARG A 73 25.93 2.57 -6.47
CA ARG A 73 26.12 1.42 -5.57
C ARG A 73 24.78 0.78 -5.20
N PRO A 74 24.76 -0.52 -4.87
CA PRO A 74 23.57 -1.19 -4.31
C PRO A 74 23.06 -0.47 -3.06
N THR A 75 21.74 -0.49 -2.83
CA THR A 75 21.17 -0.05 -1.56
C THR A 75 21.10 -1.20 -0.57
N ALA A 76 21.04 -0.88 0.73
CA ALA A 76 20.83 -1.86 1.78
C ALA A 76 19.34 -2.11 2.08
N THR A 77 18.44 -1.28 1.55
CA THR A 77 17.01 -1.36 1.85
C THR A 77 16.17 -0.99 0.64
N ALA A 78 14.95 -1.52 0.58
CA ALA A 78 13.89 -1.08 -0.30
C ALA A 78 12.70 -0.62 0.53
N GLU A 79 12.10 0.51 0.16
CA GLU A 79 10.91 1.06 0.82
C GLU A 79 9.95 1.61 -0.23
N VAL A 80 8.67 1.28 -0.08
CA VAL A 80 7.60 1.81 -0.93
C VAL A 80 6.43 2.19 -0.03
N ARG A 81 5.85 3.37 -0.26
CA ARG A 81 4.68 3.88 0.45
C ARG A 81 3.60 4.32 -0.52
N LEU A 82 2.35 3.99 -0.23
CA LEU A 82 1.17 4.37 -0.98
C LEU A 82 0.28 5.24 -0.10
N GLN A 83 -0.20 6.36 -0.64
CA GLN A 83 -1.28 7.13 -0.02
C GLN A 83 -2.56 6.85 -0.78
N LEU A 84 -3.54 6.29 -0.07
CA LEU A 84 -4.83 5.90 -0.60
C LEU A 84 -5.89 6.78 0.04
N SER A 85 -6.72 7.42 -0.78
CA SER A 85 -7.88 8.15 -0.27
C SER A 85 -9.16 7.36 -0.44
N GLN A 86 -10.17 7.74 0.33
CA GLN A 86 -11.53 7.20 0.21
C GLN A 86 -11.57 5.67 0.41
N VAL A 87 -10.78 5.16 1.35
CA VAL A 87 -10.76 3.75 1.73
C VAL A 87 -11.94 3.49 2.66
N THR A 88 -12.88 2.67 2.20
CA THR A 88 -14.05 2.26 2.99
C THR A 88 -13.67 1.10 3.90
N ALA A 89 -13.84 1.27 5.21
CA ALA A 89 -13.78 0.21 6.18
C ALA A 89 -15.20 -0.14 6.65
N ALA A 90 -15.56 -1.42 6.58
CA ALA A 90 -16.80 -1.90 7.18
C ALA A 90 -16.71 -1.74 8.69
N LEU A 91 -17.70 -1.07 9.30
CA LEU A 91 -17.81 -1.01 10.75
C LEU A 91 -18.36 -2.35 11.23
N ALA A 92 -17.49 -3.24 11.67
CA ALA A 92 -17.92 -4.46 12.34
C ALA A 92 -18.57 -4.07 13.68
N MET A 93 -19.90 -3.99 13.70
CA MET A 93 -20.65 -3.82 14.93
C MET A 93 -20.52 -5.10 15.74
N LEU A 94 -19.67 -5.09 16.77
CA LEU A 94 -19.69 -6.13 17.79
C LEU A 94 -20.90 -5.88 18.68
N SER A 95 -21.90 -6.74 18.57
CA SER A 95 -22.99 -6.81 19.54
C SER A 95 -22.39 -7.14 20.92
N GLY A 96 -22.42 -6.19 21.86
CA GLY A 96 -22.02 -6.43 23.25
C GLY A 96 -21.87 -5.15 24.07
N ASP A 97 -22.86 -4.91 24.93
CA ASP A 97 -22.83 -4.04 26.11
C ASP A 97 -22.70 -2.51 25.90
N GLY A 98 -23.72 -1.92 25.26
CA GLY A 98 -24.34 -0.65 25.70
C GLY A 98 -23.49 0.61 25.91
N ASN A 99 -22.21 0.61 25.58
CA ASN A 99 -21.29 1.71 25.89
C ASN A 99 -20.37 2.03 24.71
N GLY A 100 -20.96 2.25 23.53
CA GLY A 100 -20.49 3.17 22.48
C GLY A 100 -19.06 3.09 21.94
N THR A 101 -18.22 2.12 22.32
CA THR A 101 -16.84 2.01 21.85
C THR A 101 -16.78 1.20 20.57
N ALA A 102 -16.75 1.92 19.44
CA ALA A 102 -16.49 1.33 18.13
C ALA A 102 -15.03 0.82 18.08
N VAL A 103 -14.85 -0.50 18.20
CA VAL A 103 -13.55 -1.14 17.97
C VAL A 103 -13.39 -1.32 16.46
N VAL A 104 -12.45 -0.58 15.86
CA VAL A 104 -12.06 -0.75 14.47
C VAL A 104 -11.29 -2.07 14.36
N LEU A 105 -12.00 -3.16 14.02
CA LEU A 105 -11.35 -4.38 13.57
C LEU A 105 -10.68 -4.08 12.22
N ALA A 106 -9.35 -4.09 12.21
CA ALA A 106 -8.61 -4.17 10.95
C ALA A 106 -9.18 -5.33 10.13
N ALA A 107 -9.43 -5.10 8.84
CA ALA A 107 -10.13 -6.04 7.97
C ALA A 107 -9.59 -7.48 8.12
N PRO A 108 -10.47 -8.51 8.22
CA PRO A 108 -10.03 -9.88 8.36
C PRO A 108 -9.40 -10.34 7.05
N GLY A 109 -8.07 -10.54 7.03
CA GLY A 109 -7.39 -11.07 5.85
C GLY A 109 -5.88 -10.84 5.72
N VAL A 110 -5.24 -10.00 6.53
CA VAL A 110 -3.76 -9.87 6.50
C VAL A 110 -3.15 -10.80 7.54
N SER A 111 -3.21 -12.11 7.30
CA SER A 111 -2.40 -13.08 8.02
C SER A 111 -0.98 -13.06 7.43
N ASN A 112 -0.08 -12.34 8.09
CA ASN A 112 1.31 -12.19 7.65
C ASN A 112 2.15 -13.35 8.20
N ALA A 113 2.36 -14.39 7.39
CA ALA A 113 3.40 -15.38 7.63
C ALA A 113 4.68 -14.90 6.93
N GLY A 114 5.57 -14.22 7.66
CA GLY A 114 6.95 -13.98 7.21
C GLY A 114 7.51 -12.58 7.50
N ASN A 115 8.51 -12.53 8.39
CA ASN A 115 9.48 -11.47 8.64
C ASN A 115 8.96 -10.11 9.18
N GLY A 116 8.47 -10.13 10.42
CA GLY A 116 9.01 -9.28 11.50
C GLY A 116 8.82 -7.76 11.49
N HIS A 117 7.98 -7.17 10.62
CA HIS A 117 7.61 -5.76 10.78
C HIS A 117 6.12 -5.54 10.54
N GLU A 118 5.44 -5.08 11.59
CA GLU A 118 4.01 -4.73 11.54
C GLU A 118 3.79 -3.53 10.62
N PRO A 119 2.77 -3.53 9.75
CA PRO A 119 2.40 -2.34 8.99
C PRO A 119 1.89 -1.27 9.97
N LYS A 120 2.53 -0.10 9.99
CA LYS A 120 2.02 1.07 10.72
C LYS A 120 0.86 1.67 9.94
N VAL A 121 -0.37 1.44 10.41
CA VAL A 121 -1.56 2.14 9.91
C VAL A 121 -1.79 3.36 10.78
N GLU A 122 -1.45 4.55 10.28
CA GLU A 122 -1.70 5.83 10.96
C GLU A 122 -3.01 6.45 10.45
N VAL A 123 -3.94 6.74 11.37
CA VAL A 123 -5.31 7.18 11.05
C VAL A 123 -5.39 8.71 11.06
N THR A 124 -5.68 9.33 9.92
CA THR A 124 -5.82 10.78 9.82
C THR A 124 -7.23 11.14 9.34
N ARG A 125 -8.10 11.51 10.30
CA ARG A 125 -9.50 11.94 10.14
C ARG A 125 -10.48 10.86 9.62
N ALA A 126 -11.63 10.76 10.27
CA ALA A 126 -12.69 9.81 9.96
C ALA A 126 -14.00 10.59 9.73
N ASP A 127 -14.53 10.52 8.52
CA ASP A 127 -15.86 11.04 8.21
C ASP A 127 -16.85 9.87 8.24
N VAL A 128 -17.82 9.93 9.15
CA VAL A 128 -18.91 8.95 9.25
C VAL A 128 -19.98 9.35 8.24
N SER A 129 -20.28 8.47 7.29
CA SER A 129 -21.41 8.65 6.37
C SER A 129 -22.53 7.71 6.79
N ASP A 130 -23.62 8.28 7.33
CA ASP A 130 -24.88 7.58 7.56
C ASP A 130 -25.56 7.37 6.20
N ASN A 131 -25.37 6.18 5.61
CA ASN A 131 -26.13 5.79 4.42
C ASN A 131 -27.40 5.05 4.88
N ASP A 132 -28.53 5.75 4.90
CA ASP A 132 -29.87 5.20 5.16
C ASP A 132 -30.40 4.34 3.99
N ASN A 133 -29.59 3.42 3.46
CA ASN A 133 -29.99 2.59 2.33
C ASN A 133 -30.54 1.25 2.83
N GLU A 134 -31.83 0.98 2.55
CA GLU A 134 -32.65 -0.21 2.91
C GLU A 134 -32.07 -1.57 2.47
N PHE A 135 -30.85 -1.63 1.95
CA PHE A 135 -30.16 -2.82 1.45
C PHE A 135 -28.90 -3.13 2.27
N GLY A 136 -29.06 -3.47 3.55
CA GLY A 136 -28.18 -4.40 4.29
C GLY A 136 -26.69 -4.11 4.44
N ASN A 137 -26.16 -2.97 3.96
CA ASN A 137 -24.78 -2.58 4.23
C ASN A 137 -24.77 -1.74 5.50
N GLY A 138 -24.26 -2.32 6.59
CA GLY A 138 -24.07 -1.62 7.86
C GLY A 138 -23.18 -0.38 7.74
N PRO A 139 -23.03 0.40 8.84
CA PRO A 139 -22.26 1.62 8.83
C PRO A 139 -20.85 1.41 8.29
N SER A 140 -20.34 2.39 7.55
CA SER A 140 -19.02 2.33 6.93
C SER A 140 -18.26 3.63 7.17
N ILE A 141 -16.96 3.53 7.40
CA ILE A 141 -16.08 4.67 7.62
C ILE A 141 -15.24 4.86 6.37
N VAL A 142 -15.23 6.08 5.83
CA VAL A 142 -14.37 6.46 4.72
C VAL A 142 -13.19 7.26 5.27
N ARG A 143 -11.97 6.89 4.89
CA ARG A 143 -10.74 7.53 5.38
C ARG A 143 -9.61 7.47 4.37
N ASP A 144 -8.64 8.34 4.59
CA ASP A 144 -7.36 8.29 3.90
C ASP A 144 -6.38 7.42 4.71
N VAL A 145 -5.57 6.61 4.01
CA VAL A 145 -4.70 5.59 4.59
C VAL A 145 -3.35 5.63 3.90
N GLU A 146 -2.28 5.55 4.69
CA GLU A 146 -0.94 5.25 4.19
C GLU A 146 -0.64 3.76 4.38
N VAL A 147 -0.13 3.13 3.32
CA VAL A 147 0.33 1.73 3.35
C VAL A 147 1.78 1.70 2.91
N GLY A 148 2.66 1.23 3.79
CA GLY A 148 4.09 1.14 3.53
C GLY A 148 4.63 -0.27 3.69
N ARG A 149 5.63 -0.63 2.87
CA ARG A 149 6.41 -1.85 3.04
C ARG A 149 7.89 -1.55 2.88
N ARG A 150 8.70 -2.17 3.76
CA ARG A 150 10.16 -2.03 3.77
C ARG A 150 10.84 -3.38 3.89
N LEU A 151 11.95 -3.56 3.18
CA LEU A 151 12.86 -4.71 3.28
C LEU A 151 14.29 -4.20 3.52
N PHE A 152 15.06 -4.98 4.28
CA PHE A 152 16.45 -4.76 4.65
C PHE A 152 17.31 -5.94 4.21
#